data_AF-A0A7C4NFD1-F1
#
_entry.id   AF-A0A7C4NFD1-F1
#
_cell.length_a   1.000
_cell.length_b   1.000
_cell.length_c   1.000
_cell.angle_alpha   90.00
_cell.angle_beta   90.00
_cell.angle_gamma   90.00
#
_symmetry.space_group_name_H-M   'P 1'
#
loop_
_entity.id
_entity.type
_entity.pdbx_description
1 polymer ?
#
loop_
_entity_poly.entity_id
_entity_poly.type
_entity_poly.pdbx_seq_one_letter_code
_entity_poly.pdbx_strand_id
1 'polypeptide(L)'
;MSLIELYQREPIRFKRSLEEFKLLTDRAFLAEVGALNIFVSHRMGKPSSYVAFVKGVWDDLTVVEYAGSRIAVLKTICEVSKTLKVEHVKLPVPYGDWELIALLEESGLKPKTSSAPASLAILNPAVFAEKIRPYIEEKLGVKANFKVASCSDGGFKVYMSGESVRFEDPKAFTLLVFGRPETVHSSDIIEFDHTRIPDVFKRVFPIPSFNYGLNFI
;
A
#
# COMPACT_ATOMS: atom_id res chain seq x y z
N MET A 1 22.67 -5.41 10.65
CA MET A 1 21.33 -5.28 10.08
C MET A 1 20.69 -4.06 10.69
N SER A 2 20.33 -3.08 9.87
CA SER A 2 19.85 -1.76 10.27
C SER A 2 18.37 -1.56 9.91
N LEU A 3 17.76 -0.46 10.36
CA LEU A 3 16.42 -0.03 9.92
C LEU A 3 16.28 0.00 8.39
N ILE A 4 17.34 0.44 7.70
CA ILE A 4 17.41 0.53 6.24
C ILE A 4 17.24 -0.86 5.61
N GLU A 5 17.89 -1.89 6.16
CA GLU A 5 17.79 -3.26 5.66
C GLU A 5 16.38 -3.84 5.85
N LEU A 6 15.69 -3.51 6.94
CA LEU A 6 14.31 -3.91 7.16
C LEU A 6 13.38 -3.25 6.12
N TYR A 7 13.51 -1.94 5.90
CA TYR A 7 12.72 -1.23 4.88
C TYR A 7 12.99 -1.78 3.47
N GLN A 8 14.27 -2.03 3.13
CA GLN A 8 14.65 -2.50 1.81
C GLN A 8 14.13 -3.91 1.47
N ARG A 9 13.73 -4.69 2.47
CA ARG A 9 13.12 -6.02 2.28
C ARG A 9 11.63 -5.96 2.02
N GLU A 10 10.97 -4.83 2.29
CA GLU A 10 9.55 -4.70 1.98
C GLU A 10 9.34 -4.85 0.46
N PRO A 11 8.42 -5.73 0.03
CA PRO A 11 8.24 -6.05 -1.38
C PRO A 11 7.78 -4.83 -2.18
N ILE A 12 6.99 -3.95 -1.54
CA ILE A 12 6.46 -2.73 -2.14
C ILE A 12 6.83 -1.55 -1.25
N ARG A 13 7.68 -0.68 -1.78
CA ARG A 13 8.24 0.47 -1.07
C ARG A 13 8.68 1.54 -2.07
N PHE A 14 8.88 2.75 -1.59
CA PHE A 14 9.57 3.77 -2.37
C PHE A 14 11.07 3.49 -2.38
N LYS A 15 11.75 3.88 -3.46
CA LYS A 15 13.19 3.89 -3.47
C LYS A 15 13.65 5.09 -2.64
N ARG A 16 14.23 4.81 -1.47
CA ARG A 16 14.78 5.82 -0.57
C ARG A 16 16.31 5.80 -0.62
N SER A 17 16.91 6.95 -0.87
CA SER A 17 18.33 7.23 -0.78
C SER A 17 18.81 7.25 0.67
N LEU A 18 20.13 7.16 0.86
CA LEU A 18 20.72 7.25 2.19
C LEU A 18 20.45 8.63 2.85
N GLU A 19 20.41 9.71 2.06
CA GLU A 19 20.15 11.05 2.56
C GLU A 19 18.72 11.18 3.09
N GLU A 20 17.74 10.63 2.37
CA GLU A 20 16.35 10.59 2.84
C GLU A 20 16.21 9.77 4.13
N PHE A 21 17.00 8.71 4.31
CA PHE A 21 17.04 8.00 5.61
C PHE A 21 17.65 8.82 6.73
N LYS A 22 18.70 9.60 6.47
CA LYS A 22 19.26 10.53 7.46
C LYS A 22 18.24 11.59 7.85
N LEU A 23 17.50 12.14 6.89
CA LEU A 23 16.42 13.08 7.18
C LEU A 23 15.37 12.49 8.11
N LEU A 24 15.05 11.20 7.99
CA LEU A 24 14.11 10.52 8.90
C LEU A 24 14.64 10.37 10.33
N THR A 25 15.94 10.16 10.51
CA THR A 25 16.55 10.06 11.84
C THR A 25 16.81 11.43 12.47
N ASP A 26 17.07 12.44 11.64
CA ASP A 26 17.48 13.77 12.07
C ASP A 26 16.28 14.71 12.30
N ARG A 27 15.14 14.48 11.64
CA ARG A 27 13.94 15.32 11.78
C ARG A 27 13.02 14.82 12.89
N ALA A 28 13.10 15.50 14.03
CA ALA A 28 12.07 15.53 15.07
C ALA A 28 10.81 16.36 14.70
N PHE A 29 10.66 16.82 13.44
CA PHE A 29 9.62 17.78 13.07
C PHE A 29 9.11 17.60 11.63
N LEU A 30 7.84 17.20 11.52
CA LEU A 30 6.90 17.92 10.67
C LEU A 30 6.07 18.77 11.63
N ALA A 31 6.09 20.10 11.48
CA ALA A 31 5.44 21.04 12.40
C ALA A 31 3.91 20.80 12.57
N GLU A 32 3.31 19.98 11.72
CA GLU A 32 1.90 19.60 11.75
C GLU A 32 1.64 18.20 12.34
N VAL A 33 2.68 17.36 12.52
CA VAL A 33 2.53 15.91 12.79
C VAL A 33 3.37 15.44 13.99
N GLY A 34 3.42 16.21 15.08
CA GLY A 34 3.98 15.77 16.38
C GLY A 34 5.43 15.23 16.37
N ALA A 35 5.87 14.68 17.50
CA ALA A 35 7.20 14.06 17.61
C ALA A 35 7.20 12.65 16.97
N LEU A 36 8.03 12.45 15.95
CA LEU A 36 8.26 11.15 15.33
C LEU A 36 9.10 10.26 16.26
N ASN A 37 8.58 9.09 16.61
CA ASN A 37 9.29 8.10 17.42
C ASN A 37 9.43 6.79 16.65
N ILE A 38 10.67 6.34 16.46
CA ILE A 38 10.97 5.11 15.73
C ILE A 38 11.46 4.05 16.70
N PHE A 39 10.77 2.92 16.76
CA PHE A 39 11.14 1.78 17.59
C PHE A 39 11.58 0.62 16.72
N VAL A 40 12.68 -0.05 17.10
CA VAL A 40 13.23 -1.20 16.38
C VAL A 40 13.21 -2.41 17.32
N SER A 41 12.47 -3.45 16.96
CA SER A 41 12.47 -4.71 17.69
C SER A 41 13.64 -5.58 17.26
N HIS A 42 14.18 -6.35 18.20
CA HIS A 42 15.27 -7.29 17.95
C HIS A 42 14.88 -8.71 18.35
N ARG A 43 15.24 -9.69 17.52
CA ARG A 43 15.13 -11.12 17.80
C ARG A 43 16.50 -11.76 17.60
N MET A 44 17.01 -12.43 18.63
CA MET A 44 18.33 -13.07 18.61
C MET A 44 19.46 -12.11 18.14
N GLY A 45 19.43 -10.86 18.63
CA GLY A 45 20.42 -9.84 18.29
C GLY A 45 20.32 -9.25 16.88
N LYS A 46 19.27 -9.59 16.11
CA LYS A 46 19.03 -9.02 14.77
C LYS A 46 17.72 -8.23 14.76
N PRO A 47 17.64 -7.07 14.08
CA PRO A 47 16.36 -6.37 13.92
C PRO A 47 15.32 -7.26 13.23
N SER A 48 14.12 -7.30 13.81
CA SER A 48 12.98 -8.08 13.31
C SER A 48 11.86 -7.21 12.74
N SER A 49 11.70 -6.00 13.26
CA SER A 49 10.78 -4.99 12.73
C SER A 49 11.21 -3.59 13.16
N TYR A 50 10.69 -2.58 12.47
CA TYR A 50 10.59 -1.24 13.03
C TYR A 50 9.19 -0.70 12.87
N VAL A 51 8.83 0.22 13.76
CA VAL A 51 7.55 0.93 13.73
C VAL A 51 7.81 2.39 14.05
N ALA A 52 7.34 3.27 13.17
CA ALA A 52 7.37 4.70 13.34
C ALA A 52 6.00 5.21 13.79
N PHE A 53 5.98 5.99 14.86
CA PHE A 53 4.78 6.58 15.44
C PHE A 53 4.86 8.10 15.41
N VAL A 54 3.71 8.73 15.22
CA VAL A 54 3.49 10.15 15.50
C VAL A 54 2.43 10.30 16.56
N LYS A 55 2.58 11.32 17.41
CA LYS A 55 1.59 11.64 18.43
C LYS A 55 0.40 12.36 17.77
N GLY A 56 -0.80 11.84 18.00
CA GLY A 56 -2.06 12.44 17.56
C GLY A 56 -2.52 13.60 18.45
N VAL A 57 -3.63 14.22 18.07
CA VAL A 57 -4.22 15.39 18.74
C VAL A 57 -4.76 15.08 20.15
N TRP A 58 -5.09 13.82 20.43
CA TRP A 58 -5.76 13.38 21.67
C TRP A 58 -4.95 12.35 22.47
N ASP A 59 -3.61 12.50 22.50
CA ASP A 59 -2.67 11.53 23.10
C ASP A 59 -2.67 10.12 22.48
N ASP A 60 -3.44 9.89 21.42
CA ASP A 60 -3.37 8.67 20.60
C ASP A 60 -2.03 8.56 19.86
N LEU A 61 -1.60 7.33 19.57
CA LEU A 61 -0.46 7.08 18.68
C LEU A 61 -0.97 6.69 17.30
N THR A 62 -0.40 7.29 16.26
CA THR A 62 -0.64 6.84 14.89
C THR A 62 0.63 6.21 14.34
N VAL A 63 0.52 4.97 13.87
CA VAL A 63 1.58 4.33 13.10
C VAL A 63 1.59 4.96 11.72
N VAL A 64 2.74 5.52 11.34
CA VAL A 64 2.93 6.17 10.02
C VAL A 64 3.74 5.31 9.07
N GLU A 65 4.60 4.44 9.59
CA GLU A 65 5.40 3.52 8.80
C GLU A 65 5.78 2.30 9.64
N TYR A 66 5.85 1.12 9.02
CA TYR A 66 6.39 -0.08 9.63
C TYR A 66 7.06 -0.95 8.58
N ALA A 67 8.01 -1.79 9.00
CA ALA A 67 8.58 -2.83 8.17
C ALA A 67 9.05 -4.03 9.00
N GLY A 68 9.26 -5.16 8.33
CA GLY A 68 9.73 -6.41 8.92
C GLY A 68 8.58 -7.36 9.28
N SER A 69 8.86 -8.32 10.18
CA SER A 69 7.88 -9.35 10.54
C SER A 69 6.60 -8.73 11.12
N ARG A 70 5.42 -9.09 10.59
CA ARG A 70 4.13 -8.52 11.03
C ARG A 70 3.78 -8.86 12.48
N ILE A 71 4.12 -10.07 12.92
CA ILE A 71 4.04 -10.45 14.34
C ILE A 71 4.95 -9.55 15.21
N ALA A 72 6.18 -9.27 14.76
CA ALA A 72 7.08 -8.41 15.50
C ALA A 72 6.60 -6.95 15.50
N VAL A 73 6.03 -6.45 14.40
CA VAL A 73 5.37 -5.13 14.32
C VAL A 73 4.26 -5.01 15.36
N LEU A 74 3.33 -5.97 15.42
CA LEU A 74 2.23 -5.96 16.39
C LEU A 74 2.74 -5.98 17.83
N LYS A 75 3.75 -6.82 18.14
CA LYS A 75 4.39 -6.84 19.47
C LYS A 75 4.99 -5.49 19.84
N THR A 76 5.75 -4.87 18.93
CA THR A 76 6.30 -3.52 19.14
C THR A 76 5.20 -2.52 19.45
N ILE A 77 4.10 -2.54 18.69
CA ILE A 77 2.97 -1.64 18.91
C ILE A 77 2.38 -1.83 20.31
N CYS A 78 2.14 -3.07 20.74
CA CYS A 78 1.61 -3.36 22.07
C CYS A 78 2.55 -2.97 23.20
N GLU A 79 3.87 -3.13 23.03
CA GLU A 79 4.87 -2.75 24.04
C GLU A 79 4.99 -1.24 24.16
N VAL A 80 5.01 -0.54 23.02
CA VAL A 80 5.06 0.93 22.98
C VAL A 80 3.80 1.53 23.59
N SER A 81 2.60 1.01 23.28
CA SER A 81 1.35 1.54 23.86
C SER A 81 1.32 1.39 25.38
N LYS A 82 1.78 0.25 25.92
CA LYS A 82 1.90 0.04 27.37
C LYS A 82 2.92 0.98 28.02
N THR A 83 4.08 1.14 27.38
CA THR A 83 5.18 1.97 27.90
C THR A 83 4.78 3.44 27.93
N LEU A 84 4.13 3.91 26.87
CA LEU A 84 3.67 5.30 26.75
C LEU A 84 2.30 5.53 27.39
N LYS A 85 1.68 4.48 27.96
CA LYS A 85 0.34 4.51 28.60
C LYS A 85 -0.74 5.08 27.68
N VAL A 86 -0.70 4.70 26.42
CA VAL A 86 -1.65 5.14 25.40
C VAL A 86 -2.77 4.12 25.26
N GLU A 87 -4.02 4.60 25.32
CA GLU A 87 -5.21 3.76 25.25
C GLU A 87 -5.51 3.28 23.82
N HIS A 88 -5.30 4.15 22.82
CA HIS A 88 -5.62 3.87 21.43
C HIS A 88 -4.42 4.05 20.50
N VAL A 89 -4.20 3.06 19.63
CA VAL A 89 -3.25 3.15 18.53
C VAL A 89 -3.99 3.05 17.21
N LYS A 90 -3.83 4.07 16.37
CA LYS A 90 -4.29 4.05 14.98
C LYS A 90 -3.24 3.36 14.12
N LEU A 91 -3.62 2.25 13.49
CA LEU A 91 -2.78 1.47 12.59
C LEU A 91 -3.40 1.46 11.18
N PRO A 92 -2.94 2.32 10.26
CA PRO A 92 -3.26 2.21 8.85
C PRO A 92 -2.59 0.94 8.27
N VAL A 93 -3.38 0.04 7.70
CA VAL A 93 -2.88 -1.18 7.05
C VAL A 93 -3.16 -1.09 5.55
N PRO A 94 -2.14 -1.22 4.68
CA PRO A 94 -2.37 -1.32 3.24
C PRO A 94 -3.25 -2.53 2.94
N TYR A 95 -4.21 -2.36 2.03
CA TYR A 95 -5.15 -3.43 1.66
C TYR A 95 -4.44 -4.72 1.19
N GLY A 96 -3.26 -4.59 0.56
CA GLY A 96 -2.48 -5.73 0.10
C GLY A 96 -1.67 -6.47 1.18
N ASP A 97 -1.62 -5.97 2.42
CA ASP A 97 -0.89 -6.61 3.52
C ASP A 97 -1.77 -7.68 4.22
N TRP A 98 -2.04 -8.75 3.48
CA TRP A 98 -2.93 -9.83 3.91
C TRP A 98 -2.47 -10.51 5.20
N GLU A 99 -1.16 -10.60 5.43
CA GLU A 99 -0.62 -11.18 6.66
C GLU A 99 -1.02 -10.34 7.88
N LEU A 100 -0.81 -9.03 7.84
CA LEU A 100 -1.17 -8.17 8.96
C LEU A 100 -2.68 -8.07 9.15
N ILE A 101 -3.44 -8.01 8.05
CA ILE A 101 -4.91 -8.02 8.11
C ILE A 101 -5.40 -9.30 8.79
N ALA A 102 -4.94 -10.48 8.36
CA ALA A 102 -5.35 -11.76 8.95
C ALA A 102 -5.01 -11.83 10.44
N LEU A 103 -3.80 -11.42 10.85
CA LEU A 103 -3.39 -11.40 12.26
C LEU A 103 -4.29 -10.50 13.14
N LEU A 104 -4.73 -9.36 12.60
CA LEU A 104 -5.65 -8.45 13.29
C LEU A 104 -7.05 -9.05 13.39
N GLU A 105 -7.56 -9.66 12.32
CA GLU A 105 -8.88 -10.30 12.30
C GLU A 105 -8.96 -11.52 13.22
N GLU A 106 -7.92 -12.35 13.25
CA GLU A 106 -7.77 -13.46 14.22
C GLU A 106 -7.81 -12.96 15.68
N SER A 107 -7.36 -11.72 15.91
CA SER A 107 -7.42 -11.05 17.19
C SER A 107 -8.76 -10.34 17.45
N GLY A 108 -9.76 -10.52 16.59
CA GLY A 108 -11.08 -9.89 16.69
C GLY A 108 -11.15 -8.42 16.27
N LEU A 109 -10.06 -7.88 15.70
CA LEU A 109 -10.00 -6.50 15.23
C LEU A 109 -10.40 -6.44 13.76
N LYS A 110 -11.51 -5.76 13.47
CA LYS A 110 -11.95 -5.51 12.11
C LYS A 110 -11.58 -4.09 11.68
N PRO A 111 -11.25 -3.86 10.40
CA PRO A 111 -11.07 -2.52 9.86
C PRO A 111 -12.34 -1.69 10.09
N LYS A 112 -12.22 -0.54 10.76
CA LYS A 112 -13.36 0.37 10.99
C LYS A 112 -13.66 1.21 9.75
N THR A 113 -12.61 1.63 9.03
CA THR A 113 -12.69 2.48 7.85
C THR A 113 -11.52 2.19 6.92
N SER A 114 -11.75 2.36 5.62
CA SER A 114 -10.72 2.41 4.58
C SER A 114 -10.63 3.82 4.01
N SER A 115 -9.41 4.32 3.86
CA SER A 115 -9.15 5.62 3.22
C SER A 115 -8.03 5.47 2.21
N ALA A 116 -8.10 6.22 1.12
CA ALA A 116 -6.99 6.37 0.19
C ALA A 116 -6.18 7.61 0.63
N PRO A 117 -4.98 7.44 1.22
CA PRO A 117 -4.18 8.57 1.69
C PRO A 117 -3.67 9.45 0.55
N ALA A 118 -3.66 8.93 -0.68
CA ALA A 118 -3.38 9.68 -1.88
C ALA A 118 -4.02 9.01 -3.11
N SER A 119 -4.23 9.81 -4.15
CA SER A 119 -4.77 9.36 -5.43
C SER A 119 -3.68 8.79 -6.31
N LEU A 120 -3.96 7.66 -6.97
CA LEU A 120 -3.12 7.11 -8.02
C LEU A 120 -3.72 7.44 -9.37
N ALA A 121 -2.86 7.67 -10.37
CA ALA A 121 -3.28 7.83 -11.76
C ALA A 121 -2.26 7.18 -12.69
N ILE A 122 -2.74 6.32 -13.60
CA ILE A 122 -1.90 5.78 -14.67
C ILE A 122 -1.89 6.76 -15.84
N LEU A 123 -0.83 7.55 -15.94
CA LEU A 123 -0.72 8.63 -16.95
C LEU A 123 -0.54 8.11 -18.38
N ASN A 124 0.12 6.97 -18.55
CA ASN A 124 0.31 6.33 -19.85
C ASN A 124 -0.03 4.83 -19.75
N PRO A 125 -1.29 4.44 -20.02
CA PRO A 125 -1.75 3.06 -19.89
C PRO A 125 -0.97 2.05 -20.73
N ALA A 126 -0.57 2.42 -21.95
CA ALA A 126 0.17 1.54 -22.84
C ALA A 126 1.58 1.24 -22.29
N VAL A 127 2.33 2.28 -21.92
CA VAL A 127 3.68 2.10 -21.33
C VAL A 127 3.62 1.40 -19.98
N PHE A 128 2.62 1.72 -19.16
CA PHE A 128 2.40 1.05 -17.89
C PHE A 128 2.16 -0.45 -18.10
N ALA A 129 1.30 -0.82 -19.06
CA ALA A 129 1.00 -2.21 -19.36
C ALA A 129 2.24 -3.01 -19.78
N GLU A 130 3.08 -2.43 -20.62
CA GLU A 130 4.34 -3.06 -21.02
C GLU A 130 5.28 -3.30 -19.84
N LYS A 131 5.32 -2.36 -18.87
CA LYS A 131 6.17 -2.46 -17.68
C LYS A 131 5.67 -3.49 -16.67
N ILE A 132 4.36 -3.63 -16.50
CA ILE A 132 3.79 -4.59 -15.53
C ILE A 132 3.54 -5.98 -16.12
N ARG A 133 3.62 -6.13 -17.45
CA ARG A 133 3.42 -7.42 -18.13
C ARG A 133 4.22 -8.58 -17.52
N PRO A 134 5.52 -8.45 -17.17
CA PRO A 134 6.26 -9.55 -16.54
C PRO A 134 5.62 -10.05 -15.24
N TYR A 135 5.13 -9.14 -14.40
CA TYR A 135 4.42 -9.50 -13.15
C TYR A 135 3.10 -10.24 -13.43
N ILE A 136 2.39 -9.82 -14.48
CA ILE A 136 1.14 -10.47 -14.90
C ILE A 136 1.41 -11.89 -15.40
N GLU A 137 2.45 -12.05 -16.22
CA GLU A 137 2.86 -13.34 -16.78
C GLU A 137 3.35 -14.29 -15.68
N GLU A 138 4.07 -13.76 -14.68
CA GLU A 138 4.46 -14.52 -13.48
C GLU A 138 3.23 -15.03 -12.72
N LYS A 139 2.23 -14.17 -12.45
CA LYS A 139 0.99 -14.56 -11.78
C LYS A 139 0.16 -15.59 -12.55
N LEU A 140 0.14 -15.50 -13.88
CA LEU A 140 -0.63 -16.40 -14.72
C LEU A 140 0.13 -17.69 -15.07
N GLY A 141 1.46 -17.70 -14.94
CA GLY A 141 2.33 -18.81 -15.34
C GLY A 141 2.44 -18.99 -16.86
N VAL A 142 1.93 -18.05 -17.65
CA VAL A 142 1.88 -18.11 -19.11
C VAL A 142 2.01 -16.71 -19.70
N LYS A 143 2.38 -16.63 -21.00
CA LYS A 143 2.36 -15.36 -21.72
C LYS A 143 0.94 -14.79 -21.77
N ALA A 144 0.79 -13.58 -21.25
CA ALA A 144 -0.51 -12.95 -21.07
C ALA A 144 -0.89 -12.05 -22.25
N ASN A 145 0.08 -11.68 -23.11
CA ASN A 145 -0.11 -10.67 -24.16
C ASN A 145 -0.81 -9.41 -23.63
N PHE A 146 -0.50 -9.01 -22.39
CA PHE A 146 -1.13 -7.88 -21.74
C PHE A 146 -0.78 -6.60 -22.46
N LYS A 147 -1.80 -5.89 -22.97
CA LYS A 147 -1.62 -4.65 -23.74
C LYS A 147 -2.81 -3.73 -23.56
N VAL A 148 -2.55 -2.44 -23.72
CA VAL A 148 -3.58 -1.40 -23.75
C VAL A 148 -3.47 -0.66 -25.08
N ALA A 149 -4.60 -0.52 -25.77
CA ALA A 149 -4.69 0.23 -27.01
C ALA A 149 -5.71 1.37 -26.87
N SER A 150 -5.33 2.58 -27.24
CA SER A 150 -6.26 3.70 -27.34
C SER A 150 -7.24 3.48 -28.50
N CYS A 151 -8.47 3.95 -28.33
CA CYS A 151 -9.52 3.95 -29.34
C CYS A 151 -9.66 5.37 -29.92
N SER A 152 -10.17 5.46 -31.15
CA SER A 152 -10.32 6.73 -31.89
C SER A 152 -11.30 7.71 -31.23
N ASP A 153 -12.22 7.21 -30.41
CA ASP A 153 -13.21 7.97 -29.65
C ASP A 153 -12.71 8.39 -28.26
N GLY A 154 -11.41 8.23 -27.97
CA GLY A 154 -10.81 8.65 -26.70
C GLY A 154 -10.84 7.61 -25.58
N GLY A 155 -11.60 6.51 -25.74
CA GLY A 155 -11.53 5.36 -24.85
C GLY A 155 -10.27 4.52 -25.05
N PHE A 156 -10.15 3.41 -24.32
CA PHE A 156 -9.10 2.43 -24.53
C PHE A 156 -9.60 1.02 -24.26
N LYS A 157 -8.90 0.05 -24.87
CA LYS A 157 -9.19 -1.36 -24.74
C LYS A 157 -7.99 -2.08 -24.15
N VAL A 158 -8.23 -2.82 -23.08
CA VAL A 158 -7.24 -3.62 -22.37
C VAL A 158 -7.43 -5.07 -22.80
N TYR A 159 -6.34 -5.74 -23.14
CA TYR A 159 -6.34 -7.12 -23.60
C TYR A 159 -5.49 -7.97 -22.67
N MET A 160 -5.94 -9.18 -22.39
CA MET A 160 -5.18 -10.17 -21.64
C MET A 160 -5.65 -11.58 -21.98
N SER A 161 -4.71 -12.45 -22.36
CA SER A 161 -4.95 -13.88 -22.62
C SER A 161 -6.11 -14.16 -23.59
N GLY A 162 -6.27 -13.35 -24.63
CA GLY A 162 -7.36 -13.46 -25.61
C GLY A 162 -8.65 -12.75 -25.22
N GLU A 163 -8.81 -12.38 -23.95
CA GLU A 163 -9.93 -11.59 -23.45
C GLU A 163 -9.66 -10.09 -23.59
N SER A 164 -10.73 -9.30 -23.56
CA SER A 164 -10.59 -7.85 -23.58
C SER A 164 -11.73 -7.12 -22.89
N VAL A 165 -11.40 -5.96 -22.32
CA VAL A 165 -12.36 -5.04 -21.71
C VAL A 165 -12.12 -3.63 -22.25
N ARG A 166 -13.21 -2.91 -22.53
CA ARG A 166 -13.19 -1.53 -23.01
C ARG A 166 -13.53 -0.59 -21.86
N PHE A 167 -12.83 0.53 -21.81
CA PHE A 167 -13.08 1.61 -20.87
C PHE A 167 -13.17 2.94 -21.61
N GLU A 168 -14.13 3.75 -21.23
CA GLU A 168 -14.30 5.12 -21.73
C GLU A 168 -13.47 6.11 -20.92
N ASP A 169 -13.41 5.92 -19.59
CA ASP A 169 -12.64 6.78 -18.67
C ASP A 169 -11.27 6.16 -18.32
N PRO A 170 -10.14 6.87 -18.53
CA PRO A 170 -8.80 6.48 -18.07
C PRO A 170 -8.71 6.10 -16.59
N LYS A 171 -9.52 6.70 -15.72
CA LYS A 171 -9.60 6.36 -14.29
C LYS A 171 -10.02 4.91 -14.08
N ALA A 172 -10.83 4.33 -14.97
CA ALA A 172 -11.28 2.94 -14.87
C ALA A 172 -10.11 1.97 -14.99
N PHE A 173 -9.08 2.29 -15.79
CA PHE A 173 -7.88 1.46 -15.83
C PHE A 173 -7.15 1.43 -14.49
N THR A 174 -7.06 2.59 -13.85
CA THR A 174 -6.38 2.73 -12.56
C THR A 174 -7.15 1.94 -11.49
N LEU A 175 -8.48 2.03 -11.49
CA LEU A 175 -9.34 1.25 -10.58
C LEU A 175 -9.28 -0.25 -10.85
N LEU A 176 -9.20 -0.69 -12.11
CA LEU A 176 -8.96 -2.09 -12.44
C LEU A 176 -7.64 -2.55 -11.83
N VAL A 177 -6.56 -1.80 -12.04
CA VAL A 177 -5.20 -2.22 -11.68
C VAL A 177 -4.98 -2.21 -10.18
N PHE A 178 -5.35 -1.13 -9.48
CA PHE A 178 -5.05 -0.94 -8.06
C PHE A 178 -6.23 -1.22 -7.14
N GLY A 179 -7.41 -1.49 -7.70
CA GLY A 179 -8.63 -1.73 -6.94
C GLY A 179 -9.24 -0.45 -6.37
N ARG A 180 -10.26 -0.64 -5.54
CA ARG A 180 -10.96 0.42 -4.81
C ARG A 180 -11.02 0.05 -3.32
N PRO A 181 -10.73 0.99 -2.40
CA PRO A 181 -11.04 0.79 -1.00
C PRO A 181 -12.56 0.82 -0.78
N GLU A 182 -13.09 -0.16 -0.04
CA GLU A 182 -14.54 -0.41 0.11
C GLU A 182 -15.35 0.79 0.61
N THR A 183 -14.75 1.66 1.42
CA THR A 183 -15.46 2.75 2.11
C THR A 183 -15.15 4.15 1.58
N VAL A 184 -14.42 4.29 0.47
CA VAL A 184 -14.14 5.62 -0.10
C VAL A 184 -15.32 6.05 -0.97
N HIS A 185 -16.05 7.08 -0.49
CA HIS A 185 -17.10 7.78 -1.21
C HIS A 185 -16.63 9.21 -1.51
N SER A 186 -16.51 9.56 -2.79
CA SER A 186 -16.16 10.90 -3.28
C SER A 186 -16.99 11.17 -4.54
N SER A 187 -17.33 12.43 -4.77
CA SER A 187 -18.11 12.89 -5.94
C SER A 187 -17.36 12.71 -7.26
N ASP A 188 -16.02 12.56 -7.23
CA ASP A 188 -15.19 12.39 -8.43
C ASP A 188 -14.99 10.91 -8.82
N ILE A 189 -15.66 10.00 -8.13
CA ILE A 189 -15.56 8.55 -8.32
C ILE A 189 -16.48 8.14 -9.48
N ILE A 190 -15.89 7.50 -10.48
CA ILE A 190 -16.65 6.83 -11.52
C ILE A 190 -17.23 5.51 -11.00
N GLU A 191 -18.43 5.15 -11.47
CA GLU A 191 -18.93 3.80 -11.29
C GLU A 191 -18.04 2.82 -12.06
N PHE A 192 -17.50 1.83 -11.33
CA PHE A 192 -16.69 0.77 -11.91
C PHE A 192 -17.44 -0.55 -11.78
N ASP A 193 -17.99 -1.03 -12.89
CA ASP A 193 -18.75 -2.27 -12.93
C ASP A 193 -17.81 -3.48 -13.00
N HIS A 194 -17.52 -4.04 -11.83
CA HIS A 194 -16.69 -5.24 -11.69
C HIS A 194 -17.30 -6.49 -12.37
N THR A 195 -18.60 -6.50 -12.67
CA THR A 195 -19.27 -7.67 -13.29
C THR A 195 -18.88 -7.84 -14.75
N ARG A 196 -18.52 -6.73 -15.43
CA ARG A 196 -18.08 -6.73 -16.83
C ARG A 196 -16.61 -7.09 -17.02
N ILE A 197 -15.88 -7.31 -15.92
CA ILE A 197 -14.46 -7.64 -15.96
C ILE A 197 -14.30 -9.16 -16.16
N PRO A 198 -13.62 -9.61 -17.23
CA PRO A 198 -13.42 -11.04 -17.47
C PRO A 198 -12.60 -11.68 -16.33
N ASP A 199 -12.83 -12.96 -16.04
CA ASP A 199 -12.25 -13.62 -14.86
C ASP A 199 -10.73 -13.68 -14.87
N VAL A 200 -10.11 -13.71 -16.05
CA VAL A 200 -8.64 -13.65 -16.16
C VAL A 200 -8.07 -12.37 -15.55
N PHE A 201 -8.78 -11.23 -15.65
CA PHE A 201 -8.40 -9.97 -15.02
C PHE A 201 -8.50 -10.03 -13.50
N LYS A 202 -9.56 -10.65 -12.97
CA LYS A 202 -9.77 -10.83 -11.53
C LYS A 202 -8.70 -11.71 -10.86
N ARG A 203 -8.07 -12.61 -11.61
CA ARG A 203 -6.96 -13.44 -11.11
C ARG A 203 -5.67 -12.66 -10.88
N VAL A 204 -5.49 -11.56 -11.60
CA VAL A 204 -4.27 -10.75 -11.59
C VAL A 204 -4.43 -9.53 -10.70
N PHE A 205 -5.57 -8.86 -10.87
CA PHE A 205 -5.90 -7.58 -10.26
C PHE A 205 -6.85 -7.72 -9.06
N PRO A 206 -6.77 -6.82 -8.07
CA PRO A 206 -5.85 -5.69 -8.00
C PRO A 206 -4.40 -6.14 -7.71
N ILE A 207 -3.43 -5.36 -8.20
CA ILE A 207 -2.04 -5.47 -7.76
C ILE A 207 -1.88 -4.71 -6.44
N PRO A 208 -0.97 -5.13 -5.55
CA PRO A 208 -0.85 -4.45 -4.28
C PRO A 208 -0.32 -3.02 -4.48
N SER A 209 -0.92 -2.08 -3.75
CA SER A 209 -0.55 -0.66 -3.77
C SER A 209 0.54 -0.38 -2.75
N PHE A 210 1.31 0.68 -2.98
CA PHE A 210 2.32 1.12 -2.04
C PHE A 210 1.69 1.91 -0.89
N ASN A 211 2.24 1.74 0.32
CA ASN A 211 1.97 2.66 1.41
C ASN A 211 2.83 3.91 1.21
N TYR A 212 2.19 5.08 1.22
CA TYR A 212 2.89 6.35 1.11
C TYR A 212 3.79 6.61 2.33
N GLY A 213 3.51 6.00 3.49
CA GLY A 213 4.38 5.99 4.66
C GLY A 213 4.95 7.37 4.98
N LEU A 214 6.25 7.43 5.26
CA LEU A 214 6.99 8.68 5.43
C LEU A 214 7.66 9.16 4.14
N ASN A 215 7.08 8.91 2.95
CA ASN A 215 7.72 9.26 1.66
C ASN A 215 7.42 10.67 1.16
N PHE A 216 6.63 11.46 1.90
CA PHE A 216 6.53 12.91 1.72
C PHE A 216 7.56 13.59 2.65
N ILE A 217 8.83 13.53 2.29
CA ILE A 217 9.97 14.14 3.04
C ILE A 217 10.39 15.45 2.37
#